data_AF-F3FVK6-F1
#
_entry.id   AF-F3FVK6-F1
#
_cell.length_a   1.000
_cell.length_b   1.000
_cell.length_c   1.000
_cell.angle_alpha   90.00
_cell.angle_beta   90.00
_cell.angle_gamma   90.00
#
_symmetry.space_group_name_H-M   'P 1'
#
loop_
_entity.id
_entity.type
_entity.pdbx_description
1 polymer ?
#
loop_
_entity_poly.entity_id
_entity_poly.type
_entity_poly.pdbx_seq_one_letter_code
_entity_poly.pdbx_strand_id
1 'polypeptide(L)'
;DLDSPPLEISGPQEARQAAQTFNLMQRKIREQMQQRGRMLAAVSHDLRTPLSRLKLRVEQIEEPRLHGQMTQDLNDMISMLDATLAYLNEHRRSEGLQQFDLQALIESQAENAQDNGDDVQYEG
;
A
#
# COMPACT_ATOMS: atom_id res chain seq x y z
N ASP A 1 6.43 -18.63 -7.51
CA ASP A 1 6.22 -17.41 -6.71
C ASP A 1 7.55 -16.67 -6.60
N LEU A 2 7.53 -15.34 -6.71
CA LEU A 2 8.73 -14.50 -6.66
C LEU A 2 9.28 -14.37 -5.26
N ASP A 3 8.55 -14.68 -4.20
CA ASP A 3 9.06 -14.61 -2.82
C ASP A 3 9.57 -15.95 -2.28
N SER A 4 9.46 -17.01 -3.08
CA SER A 4 10.00 -18.34 -2.73
C SER A 4 11.53 -18.31 -2.56
N PRO A 5 12.10 -19.12 -1.64
CA PRO A 5 13.54 -19.18 -1.45
C PRO A 5 14.27 -19.54 -2.76
N PRO A 6 15.53 -19.09 -2.94
CA PRO A 6 16.32 -19.46 -4.10
C PRO A 6 16.43 -20.98 -4.23
N LEU A 7 16.51 -21.47 -5.47
CA LEU A 7 16.74 -22.90 -5.72
C LEU A 7 18.08 -23.32 -5.12
N GLU A 8 18.10 -24.47 -4.45
CA GLU A 8 19.35 -25.09 -4.02
C GLU A 8 20.23 -25.39 -5.24
N ILE A 9 21.52 -25.09 -5.13
CA ILE A 9 22.49 -25.33 -6.21
C ILE A 9 23.11 -26.71 -6.00
N SER A 10 22.44 -27.74 -6.51
CA SER A 10 22.87 -29.13 -6.38
C SER A 10 22.70 -29.91 -7.69
N GLY A 11 23.27 -31.12 -7.76
CA GLY A 11 23.18 -32.00 -8.92
C GLY A 11 24.26 -31.79 -10.00
N PRO A 12 24.02 -32.33 -11.22
CA PRO A 12 24.94 -32.23 -12.36
C PRO A 12 25.29 -30.78 -12.71
N GLN A 13 26.35 -30.59 -13.51
CA GLN A 13 26.84 -29.26 -13.87
C GLN A 13 25.76 -28.40 -14.53
N GLU A 14 24.96 -28.97 -15.42
CA GLU A 14 23.86 -28.32 -16.12
C GLU A 14 22.77 -27.87 -15.15
N ALA A 15 22.42 -28.72 -14.18
CA ALA A 15 21.42 -28.42 -13.15
C ALA A 15 21.88 -27.26 -12.26
N ARG A 16 23.14 -27.28 -11.81
CA ARG A 16 23.73 -26.18 -11.02
C ARG A 16 23.78 -24.88 -11.80
N GLN A 17 24.15 -24.92 -13.08
CA GLN A 17 24.18 -23.74 -13.95
C GLN A 17 22.78 -23.15 -14.18
N ALA A 18 21.78 -24.01 -14.39
CA ALA A 18 20.39 -23.59 -14.54
C ALA A 18 19.87 -22.95 -13.24
N ALA A 19 20.12 -23.58 -12.08
CA ALA A 19 19.73 -23.05 -10.76
C ALA A 19 20.36 -21.67 -10.49
N GLN A 20 21.65 -21.49 -10.77
CA GLN A 20 22.33 -20.20 -10.64
C GLN A 20 21.72 -19.13 -11.53
N THR A 21 21.45 -19.46 -12.80
CA THR A 21 20.86 -18.52 -13.76
C THR A 21 19.43 -18.14 -13.36
N PHE A 22 18.64 -19.11 -12.90
CA PHE A 22 17.30 -18.89 -12.38
C PHE A 22 17.31 -17.98 -11.14
N ASN A 23 18.16 -18.27 -10.16
CA ASN A 23 18.31 -17.47 -8.95
C ASN A 23 18.74 -16.02 -9.26
N LEU A 24 19.62 -15.82 -10.25
CA LEU A 24 20.01 -14.49 -10.73
C LEU A 24 18.82 -13.74 -11.35
N MET A 25 18.03 -14.40 -12.21
CA MET A 25 16.83 -13.79 -12.80
C MET A 25 15.81 -13.44 -11.73
N GLN A 26 15.55 -14.35 -10.80
CA GLN A 26 14.63 -14.13 -9.67
C GLN A 26 15.05 -12.90 -8.86
N ARG A 27 16.34 -12.77 -8.51
CA ARG A 27 16.87 -11.61 -7.79
C ARG A 27 16.69 -10.31 -8.58
N LYS A 28 17.04 -10.30 -9.86
CA LYS A 28 16.90 -9.10 -10.72
C LYS A 28 15.45 -8.63 -10.82
N ILE A 29 14.50 -9.56 -10.96
CA ILE A 29 13.07 -9.23 -11.02
C ILE A 29 12.61 -8.62 -9.70
N ARG A 30 12.98 -9.20 -8.55
CA ARG A 30 12.68 -8.64 -7.23
C ARG A 30 13.21 -7.22 -7.06
N GLU A 31 14.48 -6.99 -7.40
CA GLU A 31 15.12 -5.67 -7.30
C GLU A 31 14.38 -4.63 -8.15
N GLN A 32 14.00 -4.98 -9.38
CA GLN A 32 13.24 -4.10 -10.27
C GLN A 32 11.85 -3.76 -9.71
N MET A 33 11.15 -4.74 -9.14
CA MET A 33 9.83 -4.50 -8.51
C MET A 33 9.97 -3.60 -7.28
N GLN A 34 10.96 -3.84 -6.42
CA GLN A 34 11.24 -2.99 -5.26
C GLN A 34 11.62 -1.56 -5.65
N GLN A 35 12.40 -1.39 -6.73
CA GLN A 35 12.76 -0.07 -7.23
C GLN A 35 11.53 0.70 -7.74
N ARG A 36 10.65 0.05 -8.51
CA ARG A 36 9.39 0.64 -8.98
C ARG A 36 8.50 1.05 -7.80
N GLY A 37 8.34 0.18 -6.81
CA GLY A 37 7.54 0.48 -5.62
C GLY A 37 8.11 1.63 -4.78
N ARG A 38 9.45 1.80 -4.72
CA ARG A 38 10.09 2.95 -4.06
C ARG A 38 9.89 4.25 -4.83
N MET A 39 10.05 4.20 -6.16
CA MET A 39 9.83 5.37 -7.02
C MET A 39 8.40 5.89 -6.91
N LEU A 40 7.41 5.00 -6.96
CA LEU A 40 5.99 5.38 -6.84
C LEU A 40 5.66 5.97 -5.46
N ALA A 41 6.26 5.44 -4.38
CA ALA A 41 6.13 6.01 -3.05
C ALA A 41 6.70 7.44 -2.96
N ALA A 42 7.88 7.69 -3.56
CA ALA A 42 8.47 9.02 -3.60
C ALA A 42 7.62 10.01 -4.39
N VAL A 43 7.15 9.63 -5.59
CA VAL A 43 6.27 10.48 -6.40
C VAL A 43 4.97 10.80 -5.65
N SER A 44 4.38 9.83 -4.97
CA SER A 44 3.16 10.03 -4.18
C SER A 44 3.36 11.03 -3.04
N HIS A 45 4.46 10.92 -2.29
CA HIS A 45 4.83 11.90 -1.27
C HIS A 45 4.96 13.31 -1.85
N ASP A 46 5.64 13.44 -3.00
CA ASP A 46 5.85 14.71 -3.67
C ASP A 46 4.55 15.31 -4.22
N LEU A 47 3.54 14.47 -4.56
CA LEU A 47 2.21 14.91 -4.97
C LEU A 47 1.30 15.35 -3.81
N ARG A 48 1.47 14.81 -2.60
CA ARG A 48 0.68 15.26 -1.44
C ARG A 48 0.86 16.75 -1.17
N THR A 49 2.09 17.25 -1.27
CA THR A 49 2.41 18.67 -1.02
C THR A 49 1.66 19.66 -1.94
N PRO A 50 1.69 19.53 -3.28
CA PRO A 50 0.89 20.38 -4.15
C PRO A 50 -0.62 20.15 -4.00
N LEU A 51 -1.09 18.92 -3.72
CA LEU A 51 -2.52 18.65 -3.50
C LEU A 51 -3.05 19.34 -2.23
N SER A 52 -2.31 19.27 -1.12
CA SER A 52 -2.66 20.01 0.10
C SER A 52 -2.69 21.52 -0.14
N ARG A 53 -1.75 22.06 -0.94
CA ARG A 53 -1.77 23.47 -1.34
C ARG A 53 -2.97 23.81 -2.23
N LEU A 54 -3.37 22.93 -3.13
CA LEU A 54 -4.57 23.12 -3.95
C LEU A 54 -5.84 23.10 -3.10
N LYS A 55 -5.92 22.21 -2.09
CA LYS A 55 -7.03 22.18 -1.15
C LYS A 55 -7.20 23.54 -0.45
N LEU A 56 -6.12 24.13 0.06
CA LEU A 56 -6.14 25.48 0.66
C LEU A 56 -6.54 26.60 -0.33
N ARG A 57 -6.30 26.42 -1.64
CA ARG A 57 -6.73 27.39 -2.66
C ARG A 57 -8.20 27.22 -3.00
N VAL A 58 -8.72 26.01 -2.97
CA VAL A 58 -10.15 25.73 -3.19
C VAL A 58 -11.01 26.37 -2.11
N GLU A 59 -10.54 26.41 -0.85
CA GLU A 59 -11.23 27.13 0.25
C GLU A 59 -11.46 28.63 -0.02
N GLN A 60 -10.76 29.23 -1.00
CA GLN A 60 -10.92 30.64 -1.37
C GLN A 60 -12.00 30.85 -2.46
N ILE A 61 -12.64 29.78 -2.94
CA ILE A 61 -13.68 29.84 -3.96
C ILE A 61 -15.01 30.23 -3.30
N GLU A 62 -15.55 31.39 -3.67
CA GLU A 62 -16.81 31.90 -3.13
C GLU A 62 -18.06 31.21 -3.71
N GLU A 63 -17.97 30.66 -4.93
CA GLU A 63 -19.09 29.99 -5.59
C GLU A 63 -19.26 28.57 -5.02
N PRO A 64 -20.33 28.29 -4.25
CA PRO A 64 -20.43 27.06 -3.47
C PRO A 64 -20.43 25.78 -4.31
N ARG A 65 -21.01 25.83 -5.52
CA ARG A 65 -21.10 24.66 -6.39
C ARG A 65 -19.73 24.30 -6.95
N LEU A 66 -18.98 25.28 -7.46
CA LEU A 66 -17.62 25.11 -7.95
C LEU A 66 -16.66 24.68 -6.83
N HIS A 67 -16.79 25.29 -5.64
CA HIS A 67 -16.05 24.88 -4.45
C HIS A 67 -16.25 23.38 -4.15
N GLY A 68 -17.51 22.94 -4.06
CA GLY A 68 -17.86 21.54 -3.81
C GLY A 68 -17.31 20.59 -4.88
N GLN A 69 -17.45 20.94 -6.16
CA GLN A 69 -16.93 20.13 -7.27
C GLN A 69 -15.40 19.99 -7.21
N MET A 70 -14.67 21.10 -7.04
CA MET A 70 -13.20 21.05 -6.95
C MET A 70 -12.70 20.31 -5.70
N THR A 71 -13.44 20.41 -4.60
CA THR A 71 -13.12 19.68 -3.37
C THR A 71 -13.26 18.18 -3.58
N GLN A 72 -14.35 17.76 -4.25
CA GLN A 72 -14.58 16.36 -4.58
C GLN A 72 -13.49 15.81 -5.50
N ASP A 73 -13.18 16.52 -6.59
CA ASP A 73 -12.13 16.10 -7.54
C ASP A 73 -10.77 15.92 -6.83
N LEU A 74 -10.41 16.83 -5.91
CA LEU A 74 -9.17 16.72 -5.13
C LEU A 74 -9.18 15.52 -4.18
N ASN A 75 -10.29 15.25 -3.50
CA ASN A 75 -10.42 14.10 -2.61
C ASN A 75 -10.37 12.78 -3.40
N ASP A 76 -10.96 12.72 -4.59
CA ASP A 76 -10.92 11.56 -5.47
C ASP A 76 -9.49 11.30 -5.95
N MET A 77 -8.75 12.34 -6.34
CA MET A 77 -7.34 12.23 -6.71
C MET A 77 -6.46 11.70 -5.55
N ILE A 78 -6.68 12.19 -4.33
CA ILE A 78 -5.96 11.70 -3.14
C ILE A 78 -6.28 10.22 -2.89
N SER A 79 -7.56 9.86 -2.97
CA SER A 79 -8.02 8.48 -2.75
C SER A 79 -7.44 7.51 -3.79
N MET A 80 -7.39 7.89 -5.07
CA MET A 80 -6.74 7.09 -6.12
C MET A 80 -5.24 6.90 -5.86
N LEU A 81 -4.57 7.94 -5.37
CA LEU A 81 -3.15 7.90 -5.04
C LEU A 81 -2.88 6.99 -3.83
N ASP A 82 -3.69 7.06 -2.79
CA ASP A 82 -3.58 6.18 -1.62
C ASP A 82 -3.91 4.71 -1.97
N ALA A 83 -4.93 4.45 -2.79
CA ALA A 83 -5.24 3.11 -3.28
C ALA A 83 -4.10 2.50 -4.12
N THR A 84 -3.46 3.32 -4.96
CA THR A 84 -2.29 2.90 -5.75
C THR A 84 -1.12 2.53 -4.85
N LEU A 85 -0.87 3.31 -3.80
CA LEU A 85 0.17 2.99 -2.81
C LEU A 85 -0.15 1.72 -2.02
N ALA A 86 -1.40 1.55 -1.59
CA ALA A 86 -1.85 0.37 -0.88
C ALA A 86 -1.61 -0.89 -1.72
N TYR A 87 -2.02 -0.88 -2.99
CA TYR A 87 -1.78 -1.97 -3.94
C TYR A 87 -0.28 -2.32 -4.06
N LEU A 88 0.59 -1.32 -4.15
CA LEU A 88 2.05 -1.53 -4.23
C LEU A 88 2.67 -2.03 -2.92
N ASN A 89 2.05 -1.73 -1.79
CA ASN A 89 2.49 -2.18 -0.46
C ASN A 89 1.99 -3.58 -0.12
N GLU A 90 0.80 -3.97 -0.57
CA GLU A 90 0.25 -5.33 -0.45
C GLU A 90 1.24 -6.37 -1.02
N HIS A 91 1.83 -6.06 -2.18
CA HIS A 91 2.85 -6.91 -2.83
C HIS A 91 4.20 -6.95 -2.09
N ARG A 92 4.42 -6.09 -1.09
CA ARG A 92 5.61 -6.10 -0.22
C ARG A 92 5.34 -6.75 1.13
N ARG A 93 4.06 -6.87 1.52
CA ARG A 93 3.65 -7.43 2.81
C ARG A 93 3.36 -8.92 2.66
N SER A 94 4.43 -9.70 2.60
CA SER A 94 4.47 -10.92 3.39
C SER A 94 4.94 -10.52 4.79
N GLU A 95 4.09 -9.81 5.54
CA GLU A 95 4.30 -9.80 6.99
C GLU A 95 4.11 -11.24 7.43
N GLY A 96 5.13 -11.83 8.06
CA GLY A 96 5.05 -13.20 8.55
C GLY A 96 3.81 -13.33 9.44
N LEU A 97 3.07 -14.43 9.31
CA LEU A 97 1.91 -14.67 10.16
C LEU A 97 2.30 -14.48 11.63
N GLN A 98 1.68 -13.52 12.30
CA GLN A 98 1.87 -13.27 13.73
C GLN A 98 0.65 -13.79 14.47
N GLN A 99 0.88 -14.37 15.66
CA GLN A 99 -0.22 -14.61 16.59
C GLN A 99 -0.66 -13.26 17.15
N PHE A 100 -1.96 -12.99 17.04
CA PHE A 100 -2.59 -11.83 17.66
C PHE A 100 -3.86 -12.28 18.37
N ASP A 101 -4.28 -11.49 19.36
CA ASP A 101 -5.54 -11.69 20.06
C ASP A 101 -6.68 -11.14 19.22
N LEU A 102 -7.52 -12.04 18.71
CA LEU A 102 -8.65 -11.66 17.87
C LEU A 102 -9.71 -10.88 18.67
N GLN A 103 -9.92 -11.23 19.93
CA GLN A 103 -10.90 -10.55 20.78
C GLN A 103 -10.47 -9.10 21.01
N ALA A 104 -9.22 -8.88 21.42
CA ALA A 104 -8.69 -7.53 21.62
C ALA A 104 -8.73 -6.68 20.33
N LEU A 105 -8.51 -7.29 19.17
CA LEU A 105 -8.62 -6.59 17.88
C LEU A 105 -10.06 -6.13 17.61
N ILE A 106 -11.04 -7.01 17.81
CA ILE A 106 -12.45 -6.70 17.55
C ILE A 106 -12.97 -5.66 18.56
N GLU A 107 -12.60 -5.77 19.84
CA GLU A 107 -12.89 -4.76 20.87
C GLU A 107 -12.36 -3.39 20.45
N SER A 108 -11.09 -3.31 20.05
CA SER A 108 -10.49 -2.06 19.58
C SER A 108 -11.19 -1.48 18.35
N GLN A 109 -11.68 -2.30 17.42
CA GLN A 109 -12.44 -1.81 16.26
C GLN A 109 -13.84 -1.32 16.66
N ALA A 110 -14.51 -1.99 17.60
CA ALA A 110 -15.81 -1.57 18.11
C ALA A 110 -15.71 -0.23 18.86
N GLU A 111 -14.68 -0.05 19.70
CA GLU A 111 -14.41 1.22 20.38
C GLU A 111 -14.19 2.36 19.38
N ASN A 112 -13.37 2.15 18.35
CA ASN A 112 -13.15 3.16 17.31
C ASN A 112 -14.44 3.51 16.54
N ALA A 113 -15.32 2.56 16.30
CA ALA A 113 -16.60 2.81 15.64
C ALA A 113 -17.55 3.61 16.54
N GLN A 114 -17.61 3.27 17.83
CA GLN A 114 -18.38 4.03 18.82
C GLN A 114 -17.88 5.48 18.96
N ASP A 115 -16.56 5.69 18.97
CA ASP A 115 -15.95 7.03 18.98
C ASP A 115 -16.32 7.86 17.75
N ASN A 116 -16.58 7.20 16.62
CA ASN A 116 -17.07 7.83 15.39
C ASN A 116 -18.60 7.99 15.36
N GLY A 117 -19.31 7.55 16.41
CA GLY A 117 -20.75 7.70 16.58
C GLY A 117 -21.59 6.56 16.03
N ASP A 118 -20.98 5.44 15.65
CA ASP A 118 -21.69 4.26 15.16
C ASP A 118 -22.26 3.41 16.32
N ASP A 119 -23.47 2.87 16.15
CA ASP A 119 -24.12 1.99 17.12
C ASP A 119 -23.65 0.54 16.95
N VAL A 120 -22.47 0.24 17.50
CA VAL A 120 -21.83 -1.08 17.43
C VAL A 120 -21.53 -1.59 18.84
N GLN A 121 -21.86 -2.84 19.12
CA GLN A 121 -21.47 -3.55 20.34
C GLN A 121 -20.79 -4.87 20.00
N TYR A 122 -19.72 -5.17 20.72
CA TYR A 122 -19.06 -6.47 20.69
C TYR A 122 -19.40 -7.24 21.96
N GLU A 123 -19.74 -8.53 21.79
CA GLU A 123 -19.98 -9.46 22.88
C GLU A 123 -19.32 -10.80 22.48
N GLY A 124 -18.25 -11.16 23.18
CA GLY A 124 -17.43 -12.33 22.85
C GLY A 124 -16.46 -12.71 23.96
#